data_AF-A0A2E2XD65-F1
#
_entry.id   AF-A0A2E2XD65-F1
#
_cell.length_a   1.000
_cell.length_b   1.000
_cell.length_c   1.000
_cell.angle_alpha   90.00
_cell.angle_beta   90.00
_cell.angle_gamma   90.00
#
_symmetry.space_group_name_H-M   'P 1'
#
loop_
_entity.id
_entity.type
_entity.pdbx_description
1 polymer ?
#
loop_
_entity_poly.entity_id
_entity_poly.type
_entity_poly.pdbx_seq_one_letter_code
_entity_poly.pdbx_strand_id
1 'polypeptide(L)'
;MSAAKLLGAVLVAGAFAGGLYLGKGSTSAPVITSSGASFDGGYQQADDKTLAAGSAIAADTYNGETIVVNEGESIQTAVTNAQPGDTIQVMPGTYHETVYIDKDSIRLVGVIDKGRRATLHGESRLNDAVLYSGNNIVVENFLITKYKGNAIMGQAGNNFEIRNNIIEDTGVYGIFPQLGKNGVVEHNVISGIEDAAIYVGMSDNIHVAHNEVFDSVAGIEIENSRHAIVENNYVHNNTGGILAFITPGLPIKTTFDVIIRNNFVVDNNHHNFGAPGSTVAGIPPGTGVLIMAADEVIVEGNIISNNKTAGIMITDHHNAPNTTIDPGSEPNPDKVAILDNLMINNGYETIDEVKALMLTELKTGNPDIVHVGGGKDSCIINQHRYETVGLGGFSTCDFTNTDAIDTYLLDTPVPPRDIDPADRGKVAYLGICMGCHSYTGRIIGPPIQMIQALYMDNPQGLADYIAAPIKKRPDYPEMPSQSYLDAETRLAVAEYLLSRTN
;
A
#
# COMPACT_ATOMS: atom_id res chain seq x y z
N MET A 1 60.33 14.87 29.24
CA MET A 1 59.01 15.06 28.57
C MET A 1 58.76 16.55 28.44
N SER A 2 58.36 17.05 27.26
CA SER A 2 58.07 18.47 27.08
C SER A 2 56.80 18.87 27.86
N ALA A 3 56.75 20.10 28.37
CA ALA A 3 55.63 20.62 29.16
C ALA A 3 54.27 20.44 28.46
N ALA A 4 54.24 20.47 27.11
CA ALA A 4 53.05 20.22 26.31
C ALA A 4 52.49 18.78 26.45
N LYS A 5 53.37 17.77 26.56
CA LYS A 5 52.94 16.37 26.77
C LYS A 5 52.39 16.15 28.18
N LEU A 6 52.90 16.89 29.17
CA LEU A 6 52.40 16.84 30.54
C LEU A 6 51.03 17.51 30.65
N LEU A 7 50.83 18.66 30.00
CA LEU A 7 49.53 19.35 29.95
C LEU A 7 48.46 18.50 29.25
N GLY A 8 48.81 17.85 28.12
CA GLY A 8 47.91 16.95 27.41
C GLY A 8 47.47 15.75 28.27
N ALA A 9 48.41 15.14 28.98
CA ALA A 9 48.10 14.01 29.88
C ALA A 9 47.18 14.43 31.04
N VAL A 10 47.38 15.63 31.60
CA VAL A 10 46.54 16.17 32.68
C VAL A 10 45.12 16.51 32.17
N LEU A 11 44.99 17.06 30.95
CA LEU A 11 43.69 17.33 30.35
C LEU A 11 42.91 16.05 30.04
N VAL A 12 43.58 15.02 29.51
CA VAL A 12 42.95 13.70 29.27
C VAL A 12 42.54 13.03 30.58
N ALA A 13 43.41 13.07 31.60
CA ALA A 13 43.08 12.53 32.92
C ALA A 13 41.95 13.30 33.60
N GLY A 14 41.90 14.63 33.45
CA GLY A 14 40.84 15.49 33.96
C GLY A 14 39.50 15.24 33.25
N ALA A 15 39.51 15.09 31.92
CA ALA A 15 38.31 14.73 31.15
C ALA A 15 37.81 13.32 31.50
N PHE A 16 38.72 12.36 31.69
CA PHE A 16 38.38 10.99 32.09
C PHE A 16 37.84 10.93 33.52
N ALA A 17 38.45 11.66 34.46
CA ALA A 17 37.95 11.77 35.83
C ALA A 17 36.62 12.52 35.91
N GLY A 18 36.43 13.57 35.10
CA GLY A 18 35.17 14.28 34.94
C GLY A 18 34.08 13.37 34.37
N GLY A 19 34.40 12.58 33.34
CA GLY A 19 33.50 11.58 32.77
C GLY A 19 33.11 10.48 33.76
N LEU A 20 34.05 9.99 34.57
CA LEU A 20 33.78 9.01 35.63
C LEU A 20 32.95 9.60 36.79
N TYR A 21 33.13 10.87 37.11
CA TYR A 21 32.38 11.55 38.16
C TYR A 21 30.95 11.87 37.72
N LEU A 22 30.76 12.33 36.48
CA LEU A 22 29.45 12.59 35.89
C LEU A 22 28.69 11.28 35.58
N GLY A 23 29.41 10.23 35.17
CA GLY A 23 28.85 8.89 34.92
C GLY A 23 28.37 8.16 36.18
N LYS A 24 28.77 8.60 37.38
CA LYS A 24 28.25 8.06 38.65
C LYS A 24 26.88 8.60 39.04
N GLY A 25 26.37 9.63 38.35
CA GLY A 25 25.08 10.27 38.63
C GLY A 25 23.86 9.67 37.94
N SER A 26 24.04 8.73 37.00
CA SER A 26 22.94 8.08 36.26
C SER A 26 23.15 6.57 36.28
N THR A 27 22.64 5.91 37.32
CA THR A 27 22.68 4.43 37.48
C THR A 27 21.30 3.80 37.40
N SER A 28 20.29 4.54 36.95
CA SER A 28 19.03 3.94 36.56
C SER A 28 19.25 3.25 35.22
N ALA A 29 19.25 1.91 35.23
CA ALA A 29 19.16 1.17 33.97
C ALA A 29 17.94 1.69 33.18
N PRO A 30 18.06 1.92 31.87
CA PRO A 30 16.90 2.32 31.08
C PRO A 30 15.80 1.27 31.24
N VAL A 31 14.61 1.74 31.63
CA VAL A 31 13.43 0.88 31.80
C VAL A 31 12.79 0.75 30.43
N ILE A 32 12.61 -0.48 29.96
CA ILE A 32 11.84 -0.77 28.75
C ILE A 32 10.37 -0.69 29.15
N THR A 33 9.63 0.24 28.55
CA THR A 33 8.17 0.34 28.74
C THR A 33 7.50 -0.52 27.69
N SER A 34 6.87 -1.62 28.13
CA SER A 34 6.05 -2.50 27.28
C SER A 34 4.60 -2.61 27.79
N SER A 35 4.24 -1.81 28.80
CA SER A 35 2.92 -1.77 29.42
C SER A 35 2.58 -0.31 29.73
N GLY A 36 1.50 0.19 29.15
CA GLY A 36 1.11 1.60 29.20
C GLY A 36 -0.30 1.80 28.62
N ALA A 37 -0.70 3.05 28.42
CA ALA A 37 -1.96 3.34 27.76
C ALA A 37 -1.94 2.81 26.31
N SER A 38 -3.09 2.34 25.85
CA SER A 38 -3.31 2.12 24.42
C SER A 38 -3.54 3.46 23.76
N PHE A 39 -3.10 3.58 22.52
CA PHE A 39 -3.61 4.58 21.60
C PHE A 39 -5.14 4.45 21.55
N ASP A 40 -5.81 5.56 21.84
CA ASP A 40 -7.27 5.71 21.80
C ASP A 40 -7.70 6.69 20.70
N GLY A 41 -6.74 7.17 19.90
CA GLY A 41 -6.98 7.91 18.66
C GLY A 41 -7.36 6.98 17.50
N GLY A 42 -7.55 7.57 16.33
CA GLY A 42 -7.97 6.85 15.12
C GLY A 42 -9.48 6.84 14.87
N TYR A 43 -9.88 6.10 13.84
CA TYR A 43 -11.27 6.07 13.39
C TYR A 43 -12.24 5.55 14.46
N GLN A 44 -13.30 6.32 14.68
CA GLN A 44 -14.44 5.92 15.49
C GLN A 44 -15.68 5.86 14.60
N GLN A 45 -16.31 4.69 14.53
CA GLN A 45 -17.48 4.49 13.66
C GLN A 45 -18.63 5.47 13.97
N ALA A 46 -18.76 5.90 15.23
CA ALA A 46 -19.76 6.87 15.66
C ALA A 46 -19.62 8.26 14.99
N ASP A 47 -18.45 8.60 14.47
CA ASP A 47 -18.20 9.87 13.80
C ASP A 47 -18.59 9.86 12.32
N ASP A 48 -18.86 8.67 11.76
CA ASP A 48 -19.25 8.51 10.36
C ASP A 48 -20.76 8.62 10.17
N LYS A 49 -21.20 9.83 9.83
CA LYS A 49 -22.60 10.17 9.57
C LYS A 49 -23.21 9.47 8.34
N THR A 50 -22.42 8.75 7.55
CA THR A 50 -22.90 8.04 6.36
C THR A 50 -23.39 6.62 6.66
N LEU A 51 -23.11 6.10 7.86
CA LEU A 51 -23.55 4.78 8.30
C LEU A 51 -24.96 4.86 8.88
N ALA A 52 -25.91 4.11 8.30
CA ALA A 52 -27.23 3.94 8.89
C ALA A 52 -27.13 3.11 10.17
N ALA A 53 -28.00 3.38 11.15
CA ALA A 53 -28.11 2.58 12.36
C ALA A 53 -28.56 1.15 12.01
N GLY A 54 -27.61 0.22 11.98
CA GLY A 54 -27.79 -1.18 11.62
C GLY A 54 -26.74 -2.02 12.35
N SER A 55 -27.09 -3.26 12.68
CA SER A 55 -26.24 -4.15 13.47
C SER A 55 -25.13 -4.77 12.63
N ALA A 56 -23.99 -5.00 13.28
CA ALA A 56 -22.78 -5.65 12.82
C ALA A 56 -23.01 -6.86 11.92
N ILE A 57 -22.26 -6.90 10.81
CA ILE A 57 -22.18 -7.94 9.80
C ILE A 57 -23.57 -8.47 9.52
N ALA A 58 -24.24 -7.96 8.47
CA ALA A 58 -25.32 -8.74 7.89
C ALA A 58 -24.73 -10.13 7.64
N ALA A 59 -25.08 -11.10 8.50
CA ALA A 59 -24.78 -12.49 8.30
C ALA A 59 -25.23 -12.71 6.87
N ASP A 60 -24.26 -12.91 5.99
CA ASP A 60 -24.45 -12.96 4.56
C ASP A 60 -25.44 -14.11 4.37
N THR A 61 -26.72 -13.74 4.32
CA THR A 61 -27.79 -14.71 4.23
C THR A 61 -27.71 -15.08 2.78
N TYR A 62 -26.96 -16.16 2.55
CA TYR A 62 -26.69 -16.75 1.26
C TYR A 62 -28.03 -17.08 0.63
N ASN A 63 -28.57 -16.11 -0.10
CA ASN A 63 -29.89 -16.17 -0.71
C ASN A 63 -29.80 -16.31 -2.23
N GLY A 64 -28.58 -16.26 -2.79
CA GLY A 64 -28.33 -16.49 -4.22
C GLY A 64 -28.09 -17.95 -4.57
N GLU A 65 -28.12 -18.23 -5.86
CA GLU A 65 -27.86 -19.54 -6.41
C GLU A 65 -26.34 -19.80 -6.56
N THR A 66 -25.96 -21.08 -6.57
CA THR A 66 -24.59 -21.47 -6.87
C THR A 66 -24.49 -21.89 -8.33
N ILE A 67 -23.73 -21.14 -9.10
CA ILE A 67 -23.45 -21.41 -10.51
C ILE A 67 -22.09 -22.11 -10.59
N VAL A 68 -22.10 -23.39 -10.90
CA VAL A 68 -20.87 -24.19 -11.02
C VAL A 68 -20.27 -24.02 -12.41
N VAL A 69 -18.97 -23.71 -12.46
CA VAL A 69 -18.17 -23.59 -13.68
C VAL A 69 -17.10 -24.70 -13.68
N ASN A 70 -17.18 -25.61 -14.64
CA ASN A 70 -16.22 -26.68 -14.85
C ASN A 70 -15.13 -26.25 -15.84
N GLU A 71 -14.05 -27.03 -15.88
CA GLU A 71 -12.98 -26.80 -16.87
C GLU A 71 -13.55 -26.84 -18.30
N GLY A 72 -13.18 -25.84 -19.11
CA GLY A 72 -13.69 -25.65 -20.48
C GLY A 72 -14.97 -24.79 -20.58
N GLU A 73 -15.62 -24.47 -19.46
CA GLU A 73 -16.68 -23.46 -19.37
C GLU A 73 -16.08 -22.07 -19.10
N SER A 74 -16.84 -21.00 -19.38
CA SER A 74 -16.39 -19.62 -19.15
C SER A 74 -16.92 -19.08 -17.84
N ILE A 75 -16.00 -18.61 -17.00
CA ILE A 75 -16.29 -17.91 -15.75
C ILE A 75 -17.00 -16.60 -16.05
N GLN A 76 -16.54 -15.83 -17.05
CA GLN A 76 -17.19 -14.59 -17.44
C GLN A 76 -18.65 -14.80 -17.85
N THR A 77 -18.95 -15.87 -18.59
CA THR A 77 -20.33 -16.18 -18.99
C THR A 77 -21.21 -16.44 -17.76
N ALA A 78 -20.68 -17.16 -16.76
CA ALA A 78 -21.38 -17.39 -15.50
C ALA A 78 -21.64 -16.07 -14.76
N VAL A 79 -20.64 -15.20 -14.62
CA VAL A 79 -20.77 -13.88 -14.01
C VAL A 79 -21.79 -13.00 -14.76
N THR A 80 -21.77 -13.01 -16.09
CA THR A 80 -22.74 -12.25 -16.91
C THR A 80 -24.17 -12.71 -16.67
N ASN A 81 -24.41 -14.01 -16.45
CA ASN A 81 -25.75 -14.56 -16.19
C ASN A 81 -26.19 -14.47 -14.72
N ALA A 82 -25.24 -14.33 -13.79
CA ALA A 82 -25.50 -14.26 -12.36
C ALA A 82 -26.37 -13.06 -11.96
N GLN A 83 -27.11 -13.22 -10.88
CA GLN A 83 -27.81 -12.15 -10.18
C GLN A 83 -27.03 -11.73 -8.92
N PRO A 84 -27.26 -10.50 -8.41
CA PRO A 84 -26.70 -10.11 -7.12
C PRO A 84 -27.03 -11.13 -6.02
N GLY A 85 -26.01 -11.56 -5.27
CA GLY A 85 -26.11 -12.60 -4.23
C GLY A 85 -25.64 -13.99 -4.68
N ASP A 86 -25.50 -14.22 -5.98
CA ASP A 86 -25.07 -15.52 -6.51
C ASP A 86 -23.59 -15.80 -6.22
N THR A 87 -23.27 -17.09 -6.16
CA THR A 87 -21.89 -17.58 -6.09
C THR A 87 -21.50 -18.29 -7.36
N ILE A 88 -20.39 -17.85 -7.96
CA ILE A 88 -19.72 -18.53 -9.05
C ILE A 88 -18.70 -19.49 -8.45
N GLN A 89 -19.05 -20.77 -8.41
CA GLN A 89 -18.18 -21.82 -7.91
C GLN A 89 -17.35 -22.41 -9.05
N VAL A 90 -16.05 -22.14 -9.07
CA VAL A 90 -15.14 -22.55 -10.16
C VAL A 90 -14.37 -23.80 -9.76
N MET A 91 -14.55 -24.87 -10.52
CA MET A 91 -13.87 -26.14 -10.27
C MET A 91 -12.38 -26.07 -10.68
N PRO A 92 -11.51 -26.97 -10.18
CA PRO A 92 -10.13 -27.03 -10.63
C PRO A 92 -10.03 -27.24 -12.15
N GLY A 93 -9.19 -26.43 -12.79
CA GLY A 93 -9.01 -26.36 -14.23
C GLY A 93 -8.20 -25.11 -14.59
N THR A 94 -7.82 -24.98 -15.86
CA THR A 94 -7.13 -23.77 -16.35
C THR A 94 -8.07 -22.92 -17.21
N TYR A 95 -8.16 -21.64 -16.88
CA TYR A 95 -9.06 -20.67 -17.49
C TYR A 95 -8.23 -19.50 -18.05
N HIS A 96 -8.49 -19.15 -19.32
CA HIS A 96 -7.75 -18.13 -20.06
C HIS A 96 -8.64 -16.94 -20.43
N GLU A 97 -9.15 -16.26 -19.41
CA GLU A 97 -10.08 -15.14 -19.58
C GLU A 97 -9.80 -14.02 -18.56
N THR A 98 -10.43 -12.87 -18.78
CA THR A 98 -10.56 -11.81 -17.79
C THR A 98 -12.00 -11.83 -17.29
N VAL A 99 -12.20 -11.74 -15.98
CA VAL A 99 -13.50 -11.78 -15.32
C VAL A 99 -13.86 -10.39 -14.81
N TYR A 100 -14.92 -9.80 -15.37
CA TYR A 100 -15.48 -8.51 -15.01
C TYR A 100 -16.75 -8.71 -14.17
N ILE A 101 -16.75 -8.15 -12.95
CA ILE A 101 -17.83 -8.24 -11.98
C ILE A 101 -18.37 -6.83 -11.69
N ASP A 102 -19.47 -6.45 -12.34
CA ASP A 102 -20.13 -5.14 -12.20
C ASP A 102 -21.37 -5.17 -11.30
N LYS A 103 -21.79 -6.35 -10.86
CA LYS A 103 -22.95 -6.56 -9.98
C LYS A 103 -22.51 -6.66 -8.53
N ASP A 104 -23.33 -6.11 -7.65
CA ASP A 104 -23.14 -6.25 -6.21
C ASP A 104 -23.33 -7.71 -5.75
N SER A 105 -22.71 -8.05 -4.64
CA SER A 105 -22.90 -9.31 -3.91
C SER A 105 -22.59 -10.57 -4.73
N ILE A 106 -21.63 -10.48 -5.66
CA ILE A 106 -21.12 -11.66 -6.36
C ILE A 106 -19.95 -12.26 -5.58
N ARG A 107 -20.03 -13.57 -5.37
CA ARG A 107 -18.94 -14.36 -4.78
C ARG A 107 -18.28 -15.20 -5.86
N LEU A 108 -17.01 -14.95 -6.14
CA LEU A 108 -16.19 -15.76 -7.05
C LEU A 108 -15.31 -16.69 -6.21
N VAL A 109 -15.60 -17.99 -6.24
CA VAL A 109 -15.04 -18.97 -5.30
C VAL A 109 -14.44 -20.16 -6.05
N GLY A 110 -13.11 -20.31 -5.96
CA GLY A 110 -12.41 -21.50 -6.45
C GLY A 110 -12.62 -22.70 -5.52
N VAL A 111 -12.78 -23.89 -6.10
CA VAL A 111 -12.78 -25.15 -5.35
C VAL A 111 -11.36 -25.69 -5.22
N ILE A 112 -11.00 -26.10 -4.01
CA ILE A 112 -9.72 -26.77 -3.72
C ILE A 112 -9.96 -28.28 -3.63
N ASP A 113 -9.50 -29.05 -4.62
CA ASP A 113 -9.57 -30.52 -4.63
C ASP A 113 -8.17 -31.11 -4.60
N LYS A 114 -7.79 -31.69 -3.44
CA LYS A 114 -6.47 -32.30 -3.20
C LYS A 114 -5.31 -31.37 -3.56
N GLY A 115 -5.43 -30.10 -3.19
CA GLY A 115 -4.45 -29.05 -3.46
C GLY A 115 -4.53 -28.43 -4.86
N ARG A 116 -5.35 -28.98 -5.78
CA ARG A 116 -5.60 -28.34 -7.08
C ARG A 116 -6.63 -27.22 -6.91
N ARG A 117 -6.36 -26.08 -7.56
CA ARG A 117 -7.22 -24.90 -7.59
C ARG A 117 -7.70 -24.60 -9.01
N ALA A 118 -8.73 -23.77 -9.15
CA ALA A 118 -8.99 -23.10 -10.41
C ALA A 118 -7.83 -22.13 -10.71
N THR A 119 -7.27 -22.24 -11.91
CA THR A 119 -6.13 -21.42 -12.35
C THR A 119 -6.60 -20.40 -13.38
N LEU A 120 -6.60 -19.11 -13.03
CA LEU A 120 -6.69 -18.02 -13.99
C LEU A 120 -5.29 -17.78 -14.56
N HIS A 121 -5.10 -18.03 -15.85
CA HIS A 121 -3.80 -17.95 -16.50
C HIS A 121 -3.82 -16.96 -17.67
N GLY A 122 -3.13 -15.84 -17.53
CA GLY A 122 -3.15 -14.73 -18.48
C GLY A 122 -2.33 -14.93 -19.76
N GLU A 123 -1.53 -16.01 -19.83
CA GLU A 123 -0.62 -16.34 -20.96
C GLU A 123 0.34 -15.21 -21.34
N SER A 124 0.66 -14.33 -20.40
CA SER A 124 1.42 -13.10 -20.58
C SER A 124 0.87 -12.21 -21.71
N ARG A 125 -0.43 -12.36 -22.03
CA ARG A 125 -1.12 -11.60 -23.08
C ARG A 125 -2.36 -10.86 -22.54
N LEU A 126 -3.06 -11.44 -21.57
CA LEU A 126 -4.20 -10.81 -20.92
C LEU A 126 -3.71 -9.79 -19.90
N ASN A 127 -4.45 -8.69 -19.76
CA ASN A 127 -4.07 -7.62 -18.83
C ASN A 127 -4.40 -8.01 -17.40
N ASP A 128 -5.68 -8.17 -17.07
CA ASP A 128 -6.11 -8.41 -15.69
C ASP A 128 -6.88 -9.73 -15.56
N ALA A 129 -6.81 -10.40 -14.41
CA ALA A 129 -7.54 -11.65 -14.18
C ALA A 129 -8.97 -11.40 -13.71
N VAL A 130 -9.14 -10.61 -12.64
CA VAL A 130 -10.44 -10.23 -12.08
C VAL A 130 -10.49 -8.71 -11.93
N LEU A 131 -11.51 -8.08 -12.50
CA LEU A 131 -11.88 -6.70 -12.19
C LEU A 131 -13.27 -6.68 -11.58
N TYR A 132 -13.43 -5.94 -10.49
CA TYR A 132 -14.74 -5.73 -9.89
C TYR A 132 -15.01 -4.25 -9.63
N SER A 133 -16.25 -3.84 -9.87
CA SER A 133 -16.78 -2.52 -9.49
C SER A 133 -18.01 -2.63 -8.60
N GLY A 134 -18.62 -3.82 -8.51
CA GLY A 134 -19.69 -4.11 -7.55
C GLY A 134 -19.21 -4.04 -6.10
N ASN A 135 -20.18 -3.92 -5.20
CA ASN A 135 -19.97 -3.95 -3.74
C ASN A 135 -20.19 -5.38 -3.20
N ASN A 136 -19.73 -5.67 -1.99
CA ASN A 136 -19.90 -6.99 -1.35
C ASN A 136 -19.28 -8.14 -2.17
N ILE A 137 -18.09 -7.91 -2.72
CA ILE A 137 -17.43 -8.86 -3.62
C ILE A 137 -16.50 -9.77 -2.84
N VAL A 138 -16.60 -11.07 -3.13
CA VAL A 138 -15.66 -12.06 -2.63
C VAL A 138 -14.86 -12.64 -3.79
N VAL A 139 -13.54 -12.67 -3.67
CA VAL A 139 -12.65 -13.40 -4.58
C VAL A 139 -11.75 -14.31 -3.76
N GLU A 140 -11.99 -15.61 -3.84
CA GLU A 140 -11.27 -16.57 -3.01
C GLU A 140 -10.86 -17.86 -3.71
N ASN A 141 -9.78 -18.44 -3.21
CA ASN A 141 -9.30 -19.79 -3.52
C ASN A 141 -8.68 -20.02 -4.92
N PHE A 142 -8.31 -18.97 -5.65
CA PHE A 142 -7.71 -19.11 -6.98
C PHE A 142 -6.20 -19.28 -6.97
N LEU A 143 -5.66 -19.89 -8.03
CA LEU A 143 -4.30 -19.62 -8.50
C LEU A 143 -4.41 -18.60 -9.66
N ILE A 144 -3.66 -17.51 -9.62
CA ILE A 144 -3.68 -16.48 -10.66
C ILE A 144 -2.25 -16.21 -11.10
N THR A 145 -1.97 -16.31 -12.41
CA THR A 145 -0.60 -16.17 -12.90
C THR A 145 -0.52 -15.70 -14.35
N LYS A 146 0.63 -15.12 -14.72
CA LYS A 146 0.97 -14.72 -16.09
C LYS A 146 0.02 -13.70 -16.70
N TYR A 147 -0.46 -12.74 -15.92
CA TYR A 147 -1.17 -11.56 -16.41
C TYR A 147 -0.19 -10.39 -16.59
N LYS A 148 -0.41 -9.51 -17.58
CA LYS A 148 0.47 -8.34 -17.83
C LYS A 148 0.18 -7.14 -16.93
N GLY A 149 -1.06 -7.02 -16.48
CA GLY A 149 -1.58 -5.97 -15.61
C GLY A 149 -1.70 -6.54 -14.21
N ASN A 150 -2.92 -6.83 -13.76
CA ASN A 150 -3.18 -7.15 -12.36
C ASN A 150 -3.78 -8.55 -12.15
N ALA A 151 -3.61 -9.12 -10.95
CA ALA A 151 -4.36 -10.33 -10.61
C ALA A 151 -5.81 -9.97 -10.27
N ILE A 152 -6.03 -9.16 -9.22
CA ILE A 152 -7.37 -8.77 -8.75
C ILE A 152 -7.41 -7.26 -8.57
N MET A 153 -8.24 -6.56 -9.33
CA MET A 153 -8.39 -5.10 -9.26
C MET A 153 -9.81 -4.70 -8.84
N GLY A 154 -9.91 -3.87 -7.81
CA GLY A 154 -11.16 -3.26 -7.37
C GLY A 154 -11.27 -1.81 -7.86
N GLN A 155 -12.40 -1.47 -8.46
CA GLN A 155 -12.66 -0.15 -9.06
C GLN A 155 -13.86 0.50 -8.38
N ALA A 156 -13.60 1.14 -7.23
CA ALA A 156 -14.64 1.73 -6.38
C ALA A 156 -15.71 0.72 -5.92
N GLY A 157 -15.34 -0.54 -5.70
CA GLY A 157 -16.19 -1.52 -5.01
C GLY A 157 -15.98 -1.44 -3.50
N ASN A 158 -17.06 -1.34 -2.72
CA ASN A 158 -17.00 -1.39 -1.25
C ASN A 158 -17.23 -2.82 -0.72
N ASN A 159 -16.92 -3.05 0.56
CA ASN A 159 -17.21 -4.33 1.24
C ASN A 159 -16.58 -5.53 0.53
N PHE A 160 -15.29 -5.45 0.17
CA PHE A 160 -14.63 -6.53 -0.54
C PHE A 160 -13.88 -7.48 0.40
N GLU A 161 -13.81 -8.75 0.01
CA GLU A 161 -13.07 -9.80 0.69
C GLU A 161 -12.23 -10.55 -0.35
N ILE A 162 -10.90 -10.41 -0.27
CA ILE A 162 -9.97 -11.07 -1.18
C ILE A 162 -9.09 -11.99 -0.35
N ARG A 163 -9.34 -13.31 -0.42
CA ARG A 163 -8.68 -14.25 0.48
C ARG A 163 -8.26 -15.59 -0.10
N ASN A 164 -7.22 -16.16 0.50
CA ASN A 164 -6.71 -17.50 0.19
C ASN A 164 -6.42 -17.69 -1.32
N ASN A 165 -5.94 -16.66 -1.99
CA ASN A 165 -5.47 -16.74 -3.37
C ASN A 165 -3.96 -16.97 -3.40
N ILE A 166 -3.49 -17.67 -4.44
CA ILE A 166 -2.07 -17.77 -4.79
C ILE A 166 -1.88 -16.93 -6.06
N ILE A 167 -1.06 -15.89 -5.99
CA ILE A 167 -0.80 -14.98 -7.09
C ILE A 167 0.70 -15.00 -7.39
N GLU A 168 1.06 -15.39 -8.62
CA GLU A 168 2.45 -15.59 -9.02
C GLU A 168 2.70 -14.94 -10.37
N ASP A 169 3.69 -14.04 -10.43
CA ASP A 169 4.16 -13.45 -11.69
C ASP A 169 3.01 -12.84 -12.52
N THR A 170 2.30 -11.91 -11.89
CA THR A 170 1.37 -11.00 -12.54
C THR A 170 2.00 -9.61 -12.58
N GLY A 171 1.85 -8.89 -13.69
CA GLY A 171 2.65 -7.71 -14.03
C GLY A 171 2.70 -6.60 -12.97
N VAL A 172 1.83 -5.60 -13.09
CA VAL A 172 1.94 -4.35 -12.32
C VAL A 172 1.57 -4.58 -10.85
N TYR A 173 0.35 -5.04 -10.56
CA TYR A 173 -0.12 -5.24 -9.18
C TYR A 173 -0.65 -6.66 -8.95
N GLY A 174 -0.46 -7.21 -7.75
CA GLY A 174 -1.08 -8.47 -7.36
C GLY A 174 -2.56 -8.24 -7.02
N ILE A 175 -2.80 -7.72 -5.82
CA ILE A 175 -4.13 -7.31 -5.35
C ILE A 175 -4.18 -5.79 -5.30
N PHE A 176 -5.13 -5.20 -6.03
CA PHE A 176 -5.27 -3.75 -6.18
C PHE A 176 -6.71 -3.24 -6.00
N PRO A 177 -7.26 -3.23 -4.77
CA PRO A 177 -8.44 -2.44 -4.47
C PRO A 177 -8.13 -0.94 -4.54
N GLN A 178 -8.92 -0.22 -5.32
CA GLN A 178 -8.84 1.24 -5.45
C GLN A 178 -10.18 1.91 -5.17
N LEU A 179 -10.11 3.05 -4.47
CA LEU A 179 -11.28 3.89 -4.18
C LEU A 179 -12.39 3.16 -3.39
N GLY A 180 -12.03 2.08 -2.69
CA GLY A 180 -12.95 1.23 -1.95
C GLY A 180 -13.11 1.65 -0.50
N LYS A 181 -14.15 1.16 0.17
CA LYS A 181 -14.33 1.34 1.61
C LYS A 181 -14.76 0.03 2.24
N ASN A 182 -14.25 -0.25 3.45
CA ASN A 182 -14.55 -1.44 4.23
C ASN A 182 -14.10 -2.71 3.49
N GLY A 183 -12.83 -3.09 3.60
CA GLY A 183 -12.30 -4.19 2.79
C GLY A 183 -11.24 -5.02 3.50
N VAL A 184 -11.20 -6.31 3.17
CA VAL A 184 -10.27 -7.28 3.77
C VAL A 184 -9.44 -7.95 2.67
N VAL A 185 -8.12 -7.97 2.87
CA VAL A 185 -7.17 -8.74 2.07
C VAL A 185 -6.42 -9.66 3.01
N GLU A 186 -6.73 -10.96 2.98
CA GLU A 186 -6.17 -11.90 3.95
C GLU A 186 -5.78 -13.28 3.43
N HIS A 187 -4.82 -13.91 4.09
CA HIS A 187 -4.40 -15.29 3.79
C HIS A 187 -3.97 -15.53 2.33
N ASN A 188 -3.54 -14.48 1.60
CA ASN A 188 -3.04 -14.62 0.24
C ASN A 188 -1.53 -14.89 0.24
N VAL A 189 -1.06 -15.60 -0.79
CA VAL A 189 0.37 -15.78 -1.08
C VAL A 189 0.65 -15.09 -2.42
N ILE A 190 1.50 -14.08 -2.43
CA ILE A 190 1.67 -13.19 -3.60
C ILE A 190 3.16 -12.99 -3.88
N SER A 191 3.58 -13.21 -5.13
CA SER A 191 4.98 -13.07 -5.49
C SER A 191 5.24 -12.64 -6.93
N GLY A 192 6.42 -12.06 -7.17
CA GLY A 192 6.90 -11.71 -8.50
C GLY A 192 6.18 -10.52 -9.12
N ILE A 193 5.85 -9.50 -8.33
CA ILE A 193 5.05 -8.35 -8.78
C ILE A 193 5.93 -7.12 -9.05
N GLU A 194 5.75 -6.48 -10.20
CA GLU A 194 6.61 -5.40 -10.72
C GLU A 194 6.42 -4.07 -9.98
N ASP A 195 5.27 -3.81 -9.37
CA ASP A 195 5.01 -2.60 -8.59
C ASP A 195 4.75 -2.95 -7.11
N ALA A 196 3.55 -3.43 -6.78
CA ALA A 196 3.18 -3.81 -5.42
C ALA A 196 2.38 -5.12 -5.37
N ALA A 197 2.79 -6.05 -4.50
CA ALA A 197 2.09 -7.32 -4.33
C ALA A 197 0.68 -7.12 -3.76
N ILE A 198 0.54 -6.28 -2.73
CA ILE A 198 -0.75 -5.77 -2.27
C ILE A 198 -0.69 -4.24 -2.34
N TYR A 199 -1.53 -3.65 -3.17
CA TYR A 199 -1.70 -2.21 -3.31
C TYR A 199 -3.10 -1.82 -2.83
N VAL A 200 -3.19 -1.04 -1.75
CA VAL A 200 -4.45 -0.45 -1.27
C VAL A 200 -4.43 1.03 -1.63
N GLY A 201 -5.20 1.40 -2.65
CA GLY A 201 -5.21 2.75 -3.20
C GLY A 201 -6.43 3.55 -2.83
N MET A 202 -6.25 4.77 -2.33
CA MET A 202 -7.33 5.74 -2.15
C MET A 202 -8.57 5.19 -1.42
N SER A 203 -8.34 4.28 -0.47
CA SER A 203 -9.37 3.50 0.18
C SER A 203 -9.49 3.84 1.67
N ASP A 204 -10.62 3.45 2.27
CA ASP A 204 -10.94 3.72 3.66
C ASP A 204 -11.31 2.43 4.39
N ASN A 205 -10.95 2.31 5.67
CA ASN A 205 -11.37 1.20 6.53
C ASN A 205 -10.92 -0.16 5.96
N ILE A 206 -9.60 -0.34 5.82
CA ILE A 206 -9.02 -1.52 5.17
C ILE A 206 -8.23 -2.36 6.17
N HIS A 207 -8.35 -3.68 6.06
CA HIS A 207 -7.59 -4.63 6.84
C HIS A 207 -6.77 -5.56 5.93
N VAL A 208 -5.45 -5.53 6.07
CA VAL A 208 -4.51 -6.40 5.35
C VAL A 208 -3.83 -7.32 6.37
N ALA A 209 -4.23 -8.59 6.41
CA ALA A 209 -3.81 -9.50 7.46
C ALA A 209 -3.40 -10.89 6.99
N HIS A 210 -2.44 -11.52 7.66
CA HIS A 210 -2.10 -12.94 7.44
C HIS A 210 -1.66 -13.30 6.00
N ASN A 211 -1.16 -12.33 5.23
CA ASN A 211 -0.65 -12.57 3.89
C ASN A 211 0.84 -12.93 3.92
N GLU A 212 1.29 -13.69 2.93
CA GLU A 212 2.71 -13.87 2.62
C GLU A 212 3.02 -13.17 1.29
N VAL A 213 3.95 -12.20 1.31
CA VAL A 213 4.32 -11.42 0.12
C VAL A 213 5.83 -11.39 -0.06
N PHE A 214 6.29 -11.76 -1.26
CA PHE A 214 7.73 -11.88 -1.52
C PHE A 214 8.12 -11.71 -2.99
N ASP A 215 9.42 -11.59 -3.27
CA ASP A 215 9.98 -11.45 -4.62
C ASP A 215 9.33 -10.33 -5.46
N SER A 216 8.87 -9.27 -4.80
CA SER A 216 8.19 -8.12 -5.45
C SER A 216 8.96 -6.81 -5.22
N VAL A 217 8.60 -5.74 -5.92
CA VAL A 217 9.18 -4.41 -5.65
C VAL A 217 8.69 -3.91 -4.29
N ALA A 218 7.42 -3.55 -4.16
CA ALA A 218 6.77 -3.33 -2.88
C ALA A 218 6.03 -4.60 -2.43
N GLY A 219 6.18 -4.97 -1.16
CA GLY A 219 5.40 -6.05 -0.56
C GLY A 219 3.94 -5.64 -0.33
N ILE A 220 3.73 -4.70 0.60
CA ILE A 220 2.41 -4.13 0.90
C ILE A 220 2.50 -2.62 0.82
N GLU A 221 1.57 -2.01 0.10
CA GLU A 221 1.47 -0.57 -0.09
C GLU A 221 0.10 -0.05 0.35
N ILE A 222 0.09 0.91 1.26
CA ILE A 222 -1.08 1.70 1.68
C ILE A 222 -0.89 3.12 1.13
N GLU A 223 -1.59 3.41 0.04
CA GLU A 223 -1.41 4.61 -0.76
C GLU A 223 -2.66 5.48 -0.75
N ASN A 224 -2.48 6.76 -0.43
CA ASN A 224 -3.53 7.78 -0.33
C ASN A 224 -4.78 7.30 0.42
N SER A 225 -4.59 6.40 1.40
CA SER A 225 -5.64 5.63 2.06
C SER A 225 -5.71 5.96 3.54
N ARG A 226 -6.88 5.73 4.16
CA ARG A 226 -7.14 6.14 5.54
C ARG A 226 -7.71 4.98 6.34
N HIS A 227 -7.43 4.97 7.64
CA HIS A 227 -8.01 3.98 8.56
C HIS A 227 -7.67 2.56 8.11
N ALA A 228 -6.37 2.26 8.05
CA ALA A 228 -5.88 0.96 7.59
C ALA A 228 -5.11 0.23 8.70
N ILE A 229 -5.32 -1.09 8.80
CA ILE A 229 -4.52 -1.97 9.66
C ILE A 229 -3.79 -2.98 8.78
N VAL A 230 -2.47 -3.05 8.94
CA VAL A 230 -1.58 -4.02 8.29
C VAL A 230 -0.95 -4.88 9.39
N GLU A 231 -1.43 -6.11 9.55
CA GLU A 231 -0.99 -6.94 10.67
C GLU A 231 -0.77 -8.42 10.37
N ASN A 232 0.10 -9.05 11.15
CA ASN A 232 0.33 -10.50 11.10
C ASN A 232 0.74 -11.02 9.71
N ASN A 233 1.31 -10.17 8.85
CA ASN A 233 1.80 -10.55 7.52
C ASN A 233 3.25 -11.03 7.59
N TYR A 234 3.62 -11.92 6.67
CA TYR A 234 4.99 -12.31 6.42
C TYR A 234 5.48 -11.65 5.12
N VAL A 235 6.26 -10.58 5.28
CA VAL A 235 6.69 -9.68 4.20
C VAL A 235 8.20 -9.84 4.04
N HIS A 236 8.63 -10.63 3.04
CA HIS A 236 10.03 -11.00 2.91
C HIS A 236 10.57 -10.94 1.50
N ASN A 237 11.87 -10.67 1.36
CA ASN A 237 12.55 -10.71 0.07
C ASN A 237 11.86 -9.87 -1.03
N ASN A 238 11.31 -8.71 -0.66
CA ASN A 238 10.88 -7.66 -1.59
C ASN A 238 11.98 -6.58 -1.72
N THR A 239 11.80 -5.55 -2.53
CA THR A 239 12.71 -4.37 -2.52
C THR A 239 12.42 -3.49 -1.30
N GLY A 240 11.15 -3.15 -1.11
CA GLY A 240 10.57 -2.53 0.07
C GLY A 240 9.53 -3.44 0.70
N GLY A 241 9.53 -3.58 2.03
CA GLY A 241 8.60 -4.46 2.73
C GLY A 241 7.17 -3.89 2.80
N ILE A 242 6.92 -3.01 3.77
CA ILE A 242 5.61 -2.38 3.99
C ILE A 242 5.73 -0.87 3.80
N LEU A 243 4.83 -0.29 3.02
CA LEU A 243 4.85 1.11 2.63
C LEU A 243 3.54 1.79 3.01
N ALA A 244 3.63 2.97 3.61
CA ALA A 244 2.51 3.88 3.83
C ALA A 244 2.89 5.25 3.30
N PHE A 245 2.26 5.71 2.22
CA PHE A 245 2.64 6.99 1.63
C PHE A 245 1.54 7.71 0.86
N ILE A 246 1.83 8.95 0.51
CA ILE A 246 1.02 9.76 -0.37
C ILE A 246 1.72 9.89 -1.73
N THR A 247 1.05 9.47 -2.80
CA THR A 247 1.44 9.81 -4.17
C THR A 247 0.86 11.18 -4.55
N PRO A 248 1.72 12.14 -4.90
CA PRO A 248 1.29 13.45 -5.39
C PRO A 248 0.49 13.36 -6.71
N GLY A 249 -0.46 14.28 -6.90
CA GLY A 249 -1.24 14.38 -8.14
C GLY A 249 -2.49 13.49 -8.19
N LEU A 250 -2.71 12.66 -7.16
CA LEU A 250 -3.96 11.92 -6.94
C LEU A 250 -4.98 12.76 -6.16
N PRO A 251 -6.28 12.54 -6.28
CA PRO A 251 -7.33 13.42 -5.74
C PRO A 251 -7.59 13.21 -4.26
N ILE A 252 -7.35 12.01 -3.73
CA ILE A 252 -7.21 11.85 -2.29
C ILE A 252 -5.80 12.31 -1.97
N LYS A 253 -5.67 13.31 -1.10
CA LYS A 253 -4.40 14.01 -0.82
C LYS A 253 -3.80 13.62 0.53
N THR A 254 -4.28 12.52 1.08
CA THR A 254 -4.07 12.17 2.49
C THR A 254 -3.86 10.67 2.61
N THR A 255 -2.87 10.29 3.40
CA THR A 255 -2.73 8.96 3.98
C THR A 255 -2.60 9.17 5.47
N PHE A 256 -3.55 8.69 6.27
CA PHE A 256 -3.45 8.83 7.72
C PHE A 256 -4.19 7.74 8.47
N ASP A 257 -3.85 7.60 9.75
CA ASP A 257 -4.44 6.60 10.64
C ASP A 257 -4.18 5.19 10.11
N VAL A 258 -2.89 4.85 10.01
CA VAL A 258 -2.40 3.56 9.52
C VAL A 258 -1.64 2.86 10.64
N ILE A 259 -2.09 1.67 11.01
CA ILE A 259 -1.42 0.82 12.01
C ILE A 259 -0.69 -0.31 11.28
N ILE A 260 0.62 -0.36 11.44
CA ILE A 260 1.49 -1.45 10.95
C ILE A 260 1.97 -2.22 12.17
N ARG A 261 1.36 -3.39 12.45
CA ARG A 261 1.68 -4.14 13.67
C ARG A 261 1.88 -5.64 13.52
N ASN A 262 2.73 -6.23 14.37
CA ASN A 262 2.89 -7.68 14.47
C ASN A 262 3.26 -8.38 13.15
N ASN A 263 3.91 -7.68 12.22
CA ASN A 263 4.39 -8.25 10.96
C ASN A 263 5.81 -8.80 11.09
N PHE A 264 6.13 -9.79 10.27
CA PHE A 264 7.52 -10.21 10.02
C PHE A 264 8.01 -9.51 8.75
N VAL A 265 8.90 -8.53 8.89
CA VAL A 265 9.45 -7.73 7.78
C VAL A 265 10.93 -8.07 7.60
N VAL A 266 11.20 -9.10 6.79
CA VAL A 266 12.47 -9.85 6.84
C VAL A 266 13.16 -9.89 5.48
N ASP A 267 14.46 -9.62 5.44
CA ASP A 267 15.28 -9.81 4.23
C ASP A 267 14.72 -9.08 2.98
N ASN A 268 14.03 -7.95 3.12
CA ASN A 268 13.49 -7.19 1.97
C ASN A 268 14.62 -6.47 1.22
N ASN A 269 15.43 -7.26 0.52
CA ASN A 269 16.70 -6.91 -0.12
C ASN A 269 16.71 -7.18 -1.63
N HIS A 270 15.54 -7.50 -2.20
CA HIS A 270 15.38 -7.86 -3.60
C HIS A 270 15.79 -6.68 -4.48
N HIS A 271 16.29 -6.99 -5.68
CA HIS A 271 16.64 -5.95 -6.65
C HIS A 271 15.37 -5.20 -7.08
N ASN A 272 15.41 -3.86 -7.12
CA ASN A 272 14.27 -3.08 -7.61
C ASN A 272 14.10 -3.25 -9.13
N PHE A 273 13.03 -3.92 -9.56
CA PHE A 273 12.68 -4.12 -10.97
C PHE A 273 11.45 -3.31 -11.42
N GLY A 274 11.08 -2.28 -10.66
CA GLY A 274 9.92 -1.45 -10.95
C GLY A 274 10.06 -0.63 -12.23
N ALA A 275 8.91 -0.24 -12.79
CA ALA A 275 8.88 0.54 -14.02
C ALA A 275 9.71 1.84 -13.88
N PRO A 276 10.71 2.11 -14.74
CA PRO A 276 11.57 3.27 -14.59
C PRO A 276 10.80 4.59 -14.52
N GLY A 277 11.07 5.37 -13.47
CA GLY A 277 10.42 6.66 -13.22
C GLY A 277 9.08 6.57 -12.49
N SER A 278 8.60 5.38 -12.12
CA SER A 278 7.55 5.22 -11.11
C SER A 278 8.09 5.59 -9.71
N THR A 279 7.18 5.88 -8.79
CA THR A 279 7.51 6.16 -7.38
C THR A 279 8.26 4.99 -6.75
N VAL A 280 7.74 3.76 -6.89
CA VAL A 280 8.32 2.56 -6.28
C VAL A 280 9.69 2.18 -6.86
N ALA A 281 9.98 2.54 -8.11
CA ALA A 281 11.31 2.36 -8.70
C ALA A 281 12.40 3.20 -8.00
N GLY A 282 12.00 4.17 -7.18
CA GLY A 282 12.89 4.96 -6.33
C GLY A 282 13.22 4.32 -4.98
N ILE A 283 12.52 3.24 -4.59
CA ILE A 283 12.73 2.60 -3.28
C ILE A 283 14.09 1.90 -3.27
N PRO A 284 14.98 2.23 -2.33
CA PRO A 284 16.24 1.50 -2.16
C PRO A 284 15.96 0.05 -1.73
N PRO A 285 16.57 -0.95 -2.40
CA PRO A 285 16.61 -2.32 -1.89
C PRO A 285 17.08 -2.36 -0.43
N GLY A 286 16.39 -3.11 0.43
CA GLY A 286 16.72 -3.16 1.85
C GLY A 286 15.89 -2.24 2.72
N THR A 287 14.75 -1.74 2.23
CA THR A 287 13.85 -0.90 3.02
C THR A 287 12.83 -1.79 3.71
N GLY A 288 12.87 -1.92 5.04
CA GLY A 288 11.88 -2.70 5.79
C GLY A 288 10.49 -2.07 5.73
N VAL A 289 10.32 -0.95 6.42
CA VAL A 289 9.09 -0.13 6.38
C VAL A 289 9.42 1.26 5.82
N LEU A 290 8.61 1.76 4.89
CA LEU A 290 8.70 3.14 4.38
C LEU A 290 7.45 3.93 4.77
N ILE A 291 7.66 5.08 5.41
CA ILE A 291 6.62 6.08 5.66
C ILE A 291 7.00 7.32 4.86
N MET A 292 6.20 7.70 3.86
CA MET A 292 6.47 8.87 3.02
C MET A 292 5.28 9.81 2.99
N ALA A 293 5.41 10.97 3.64
CA ALA A 293 4.35 11.97 3.79
C ALA A 293 3.02 11.47 4.39
N ALA A 294 2.97 10.24 4.90
CA ALA A 294 1.78 9.71 5.57
C ALA A 294 1.76 10.15 7.03
N ASP A 295 0.61 10.63 7.47
CA ASP A 295 0.39 11.13 8.82
C ASP A 295 -0.12 10.02 9.74
N GLU A 296 0.09 10.16 11.05
CA GLU A 296 -0.53 9.30 12.08
C GLU A 296 -0.33 7.80 11.78
N VAL A 297 0.88 7.46 11.33
CA VAL A 297 1.30 6.07 11.10
C VAL A 297 1.91 5.52 12.39
N ILE A 298 1.35 4.41 12.88
CA ILE A 298 1.83 3.72 14.09
C ILE A 298 2.51 2.43 13.68
N VAL A 299 3.78 2.25 14.06
CA VAL A 299 4.56 1.03 13.79
C VAL A 299 4.86 0.33 15.11
N GLU A 300 4.30 -0.86 15.32
CA GLU A 300 4.29 -1.54 16.63
C GLU A 300 4.52 -3.05 16.53
N GLY A 301 5.29 -3.66 17.43
CA GLY A 301 5.28 -5.13 17.61
C GLY A 301 5.83 -5.92 16.42
N ASN A 302 6.39 -5.24 15.42
CA ASN A 302 6.92 -5.90 14.23
C ASN A 302 8.29 -6.50 14.52
N ILE A 303 8.59 -7.62 13.86
CA ILE A 303 9.95 -8.18 13.80
C ILE A 303 10.55 -7.75 12.46
N ILE A 304 11.43 -6.76 12.51
CA ILE A 304 12.04 -6.12 11.34
C ILE A 304 13.52 -6.51 11.31
N SER A 305 13.92 -7.36 10.36
CA SER A 305 15.27 -7.91 10.39
C SER A 305 15.92 -8.08 9.03
N ASN A 306 17.24 -7.96 9.01
CA ASN A 306 18.10 -8.20 7.85
C ASN A 306 17.78 -7.33 6.62
N ASN A 307 17.23 -6.13 6.80
CA ASN A 307 16.99 -5.21 5.68
C ASN A 307 18.24 -4.33 5.46
N LYS A 308 18.82 -4.33 4.25
CA LYS A 308 20.12 -3.68 3.93
C LYS A 308 20.15 -2.19 4.21
N THR A 309 19.09 -1.46 3.87
CA THR A 309 19.05 0.01 3.88
C THR A 309 18.65 0.55 5.25
N ALA A 310 17.51 0.12 5.79
CA ALA A 310 17.03 0.49 7.12
C ALA A 310 15.88 -0.44 7.55
N GLY A 311 15.65 -0.53 8.85
CA GLY A 311 14.45 -1.18 9.39
C GLY A 311 13.20 -0.34 9.09
N ILE A 312 13.23 0.94 9.46
CA ILE A 312 12.18 1.93 9.16
C ILE A 312 12.83 3.16 8.52
N MET A 313 12.27 3.61 7.40
CA MET A 313 12.64 4.86 6.73
C MET A 313 11.43 5.79 6.70
N ILE A 314 11.60 7.00 7.20
CA ILE A 314 10.57 8.04 7.29
C ILE A 314 11.07 9.24 6.47
N THR A 315 10.29 9.69 5.49
CA THR A 315 10.70 10.78 4.59
C THR A 315 9.55 11.69 4.20
N ASP A 316 9.85 12.96 3.91
CA ASP A 316 8.95 13.86 3.20
C ASP A 316 9.04 13.67 1.67
N HIS A 317 8.16 14.33 0.91
CA HIS A 317 8.21 14.34 -0.57
C HIS A 317 9.43 15.05 -1.15
N HIS A 318 10.09 15.94 -0.41
CA HIS A 318 11.23 16.72 -0.91
C HIS A 318 12.52 15.91 -0.98
N ASN A 319 12.62 14.87 -0.15
CA ASN A 319 13.77 13.97 -0.08
C ASN A 319 13.51 12.62 -0.77
N ALA A 320 12.28 12.37 -1.21
CA ALA A 320 11.92 11.15 -1.92
C ALA A 320 12.27 11.22 -3.42
N PRO A 321 12.94 10.19 -3.98
CA PRO A 321 13.19 10.10 -5.42
C PRO A 321 11.88 9.95 -6.21
N ASN A 322 11.91 10.34 -7.49
CA ASN A 322 10.79 10.20 -8.44
C ASN A 322 9.45 10.82 -7.99
N THR A 323 9.48 11.72 -7.02
CA THR A 323 8.28 12.37 -6.48
C THR A 323 8.08 13.75 -7.10
N THR A 324 6.87 14.04 -7.58
CA THR A 324 6.50 15.39 -8.05
C THR A 324 5.84 16.18 -6.93
N ILE A 325 6.08 17.48 -6.83
CA ILE A 325 5.40 18.29 -5.81
C ILE A 325 3.96 18.59 -6.23
N ASP A 326 3.03 18.33 -5.32
CA ASP A 326 1.60 18.65 -5.45
C ASP A 326 1.21 19.66 -4.36
N PRO A 327 0.84 20.91 -4.71
CA PRO A 327 0.44 21.93 -3.74
C PRO A 327 -0.77 21.54 -2.89
N GLY A 328 -1.59 20.58 -3.33
CA GLY A 328 -2.74 20.08 -2.60
C GLY A 328 -2.41 18.97 -1.60
N SER A 329 -1.18 18.46 -1.60
CA SER A 329 -0.70 17.45 -0.66
C SER A 329 0.22 18.09 0.37
N GLU A 330 0.00 17.78 1.64
CA GLU A 330 1.01 18.05 2.67
C GLU A 330 2.18 17.08 2.45
N PRO A 331 3.46 17.55 2.44
CA PRO A 331 4.59 16.72 2.04
C PRO A 331 5.28 15.96 3.19
N ASN A 332 4.97 16.27 4.45
CA ASN A 332 5.67 15.79 5.63
C ASN A 332 4.91 14.63 6.30
N PRO A 333 5.62 13.68 6.91
CA PRO A 333 5.01 12.67 7.76
C PRO A 333 4.82 13.22 9.19
N ASP A 334 3.61 13.65 9.53
CA ASP A 334 3.27 14.13 10.87
C ASP A 334 2.77 13.00 11.80
N LYS A 335 2.98 13.13 13.11
CA LYS A 335 2.46 12.23 14.15
C LYS A 335 2.80 10.75 13.97
N VAL A 336 3.97 10.44 13.40
CA VAL A 336 4.44 9.06 13.32
C VAL A 336 4.78 8.56 14.73
N ALA A 337 4.25 7.40 15.10
CA ALA A 337 4.51 6.77 16.40
C ALA A 337 5.27 5.45 16.21
N ILE A 338 6.52 5.40 16.71
CA ILE A 338 7.31 4.17 16.70
C ILE A 338 7.26 3.54 18.10
N LEU A 339 6.55 2.41 18.19
CA LEU A 339 6.33 1.69 19.43
C LEU A 339 7.33 0.52 19.59
N ASP A 340 6.96 -0.54 20.32
CA ASP A 340 7.89 -1.60 20.68
C ASP A 340 8.09 -2.60 19.53
N ASN A 341 9.08 -2.33 18.66
CA ASN A 341 9.47 -3.20 17.56
C ASN A 341 10.74 -3.98 17.91
N LEU A 342 10.92 -5.17 17.34
CA LEU A 342 12.17 -5.91 17.41
C LEU A 342 12.96 -5.69 16.11
N MET A 343 14.09 -4.99 16.22
CA MET A 343 14.97 -4.71 15.08
C MET A 343 16.28 -5.49 15.22
N ILE A 344 16.64 -6.23 14.18
CA ILE A 344 17.84 -7.08 14.18
C ILE A 344 18.57 -6.93 12.84
N ASN A 345 19.82 -6.50 12.89
CA ASN A 345 20.71 -6.49 11.72
C ASN A 345 20.12 -5.75 10.51
N ASN A 346 19.52 -4.57 10.72
CA ASN A 346 19.12 -3.69 9.62
C ASN A 346 20.22 -2.68 9.32
N GLY A 347 20.18 -2.04 8.15
CA GLY A 347 21.05 -0.92 7.80
C GLY A 347 22.52 -1.29 7.53
N TYR A 348 22.84 -2.59 7.43
CA TYR A 348 24.22 -3.07 7.29
C TYR A 348 24.87 -2.77 5.94
N GLU A 349 24.07 -2.35 4.95
CA GLU A 349 24.53 -1.95 3.61
C GLU A 349 23.72 -0.71 3.15
N THR A 350 23.59 0.27 4.05
CA THR A 350 22.77 1.46 3.79
C THR A 350 23.32 2.36 2.67
N ILE A 351 22.44 3.15 2.07
CA ILE A 351 22.75 4.08 0.96
C ILE A 351 23.61 5.26 1.42
N ASP A 352 24.30 5.91 0.48
CA ASP A 352 25.28 6.94 0.81
C ASP A 352 24.65 8.21 1.40
N GLU A 353 23.42 8.53 1.02
CA GLU A 353 22.62 9.63 1.56
C GLU A 353 22.35 9.41 3.06
N VAL A 354 22.01 8.18 3.47
CA VAL A 354 21.80 7.83 4.88
C VAL A 354 23.11 7.88 5.65
N LYS A 355 24.22 7.37 5.09
CA LYS A 355 25.56 7.51 5.70
C LYS A 355 25.93 8.97 5.89
N ALA A 356 25.67 9.82 4.91
CA ALA A 356 25.93 11.25 4.98
C ALA A 356 25.11 11.91 6.09
N LEU A 357 23.81 11.57 6.19
CA LEU A 357 22.95 12.05 7.27
C LEU A 357 23.46 11.62 8.65
N MET A 358 23.87 10.36 8.83
CA MET A 358 24.46 9.87 10.09
C MET A 358 25.71 10.66 10.49
N LEU A 359 26.57 10.99 9.52
CA LEU A 359 27.76 11.81 9.78
C LEU A 359 27.41 13.24 10.23
N THR A 360 26.28 13.81 9.80
CA THR A 360 25.85 15.14 10.30
C THR A 360 25.51 15.13 11.79
N GLU A 361 25.11 13.97 12.34
CA GLU A 361 24.86 13.76 13.76
C GLU A 361 26.05 13.10 14.50
N LEU A 362 27.21 12.98 13.85
CA LEU A 362 28.40 12.30 14.37
C LEU A 362 28.16 10.83 14.75
N LYS A 363 27.22 10.18 14.06
CA LYS A 363 26.88 8.76 14.25
C LYS A 363 27.58 7.89 13.21
N THR A 364 27.90 6.67 13.63
CA THR A 364 28.45 5.60 12.78
C THR A 364 27.79 4.29 13.19
N GLY A 365 27.56 3.38 12.24
CA GLY A 365 26.90 2.11 12.52
C GLY A 365 25.87 1.80 11.45
N ASN A 366 24.96 0.88 11.77
CA ASN A 366 23.92 0.42 10.87
C ASN A 366 22.58 0.99 11.37
N PRO A 367 21.90 1.85 10.61
CA PRO A 367 20.69 2.50 11.08
C PRO A 367 19.49 1.54 11.06
N ASP A 368 18.87 1.39 12.22
CA ASP A 368 17.58 0.74 12.36
C ASP A 368 16.44 1.67 11.91
N ILE A 369 16.50 2.95 12.31
CA ILE A 369 15.47 3.96 12.01
C ILE A 369 16.11 5.20 11.40
N VAL A 370 15.67 5.58 10.21
CA VAL A 370 16.10 6.76 9.48
C VAL A 370 14.91 7.70 9.33
N HIS A 371 15.08 8.96 9.72
CA HIS A 371 14.14 10.03 9.42
C HIS A 371 14.84 11.15 8.65
N VAL A 372 14.27 11.58 7.53
CA VAL A 372 14.79 12.70 6.74
C VAL A 372 13.65 13.62 6.32
N GLY A 373 13.90 14.92 6.38
CA GLY A 373 12.89 15.92 6.01
C GLY A 373 12.13 16.50 7.21
N GLY A 374 10.96 17.05 6.92
CA GLY A 374 10.08 17.66 7.92
C GLY A 374 9.16 16.66 8.63
N GLY A 375 8.19 17.20 9.37
CA GLY A 375 7.26 16.44 10.21
C GLY A 375 7.17 17.03 11.61
N LYS A 376 6.01 16.93 12.24
CA LYS A 376 5.77 17.39 13.62
C LYS A 376 4.99 16.36 14.43
N ASP A 377 5.07 16.51 15.75
CA ASP A 377 4.29 15.74 16.73
C ASP A 377 4.49 14.20 16.67
N SER A 378 5.57 13.75 16.03
CA SER A 378 5.98 12.35 16.02
C SER A 378 6.63 11.94 17.34
N CYS A 379 6.52 10.66 17.70
CA CYS A 379 6.99 10.14 18.97
C CYS A 379 7.61 8.74 18.84
N ILE A 380 8.45 8.37 19.81
CA ILE A 380 9.06 7.05 19.89
C ILE A 380 9.19 6.61 21.35
N ILE A 381 8.88 5.34 21.65
CA ILE A 381 9.21 4.73 22.95
C ILE A 381 10.49 3.90 22.83
N ASN A 382 11.17 3.71 23.96
CA ASN A 382 12.36 2.86 24.05
C ASN A 382 13.46 3.19 23.00
N GLN A 383 13.59 4.45 22.57
CA GLN A 383 14.51 4.88 21.50
C GLN A 383 15.96 4.38 21.70
N HIS A 384 16.41 4.25 22.94
CA HIS A 384 17.72 3.73 23.31
C HIS A 384 18.01 2.29 22.84
N ARG A 385 17.00 1.55 22.35
CA ARG A 385 17.12 0.21 21.80
C ARG A 385 17.58 0.19 20.33
N TYR A 386 17.52 1.32 19.64
CA TYR A 386 17.67 1.39 18.19
C TYR A 386 18.83 2.30 17.80
N GLU A 387 19.54 1.94 16.74
CA GLU A 387 20.45 2.86 16.07
C GLU A 387 19.63 3.81 15.17
N THR A 388 19.48 5.06 15.59
CA THR A 388 18.59 6.02 14.90
C THR A 388 19.33 7.22 14.34
N VAL A 389 18.79 7.85 13.29
CA VAL A 389 19.28 9.12 12.73
C VAL A 389 18.11 9.99 12.28
N GLY A 390 18.17 11.31 12.54
CA GLY A 390 17.15 12.26 12.12
C GLY A 390 15.93 12.39 13.04
N LEU A 391 15.92 11.69 14.19
CA LEU A 391 14.80 11.69 15.14
C LEU A 391 14.86 12.85 16.16
N GLY A 392 15.65 13.89 15.92
CA GLY A 392 15.85 14.98 16.91
C GLY A 392 14.58 15.72 17.33
N GLY A 393 13.53 15.68 16.50
CA GLY A 393 12.21 16.27 16.78
C GLY A 393 11.18 15.32 17.40
N PHE A 394 11.51 14.03 17.57
CA PHE A 394 10.56 13.05 18.11
C PHE A 394 10.48 13.17 19.64
N SER A 395 9.26 13.17 20.17
CA SER A 395 9.00 13.11 21.60
C SER A 395 8.94 11.66 22.11
N THR A 396 8.74 11.47 23.41
CA THR A 396 8.34 10.16 23.95
C THR A 396 6.83 10.01 23.82
N CYS A 397 6.35 8.88 23.31
CA CYS A 397 4.91 8.64 23.19
C CYS A 397 4.23 8.52 24.56
N ASP A 398 2.99 9.02 24.66
CA ASP A 398 2.15 8.91 25.85
C ASP A 398 1.38 7.56 25.91
N PHE A 399 1.48 6.75 24.86
CA PHE A 399 0.92 5.40 24.73
C PHE A 399 2.00 4.41 24.31
N THR A 400 1.76 3.12 24.54
CA THR A 400 2.74 2.05 24.28
C THR A 400 2.24 0.95 23.36
N ASN A 401 0.92 0.92 23.08
CA ASN A 401 0.32 -0.07 22.20
C ASN A 401 -0.91 0.46 21.48
N THR A 402 -1.47 -0.36 20.57
CA THR A 402 -2.74 -0.14 19.86
C THR A 402 -3.81 -1.17 20.26
N ASP A 403 -3.69 -1.79 21.44
CA ASP A 403 -4.54 -2.91 21.87
C ASP A 403 -6.03 -2.56 21.98
N ALA A 404 -6.38 -1.27 22.12
CA ALA A 404 -7.77 -0.80 22.14
C ALA A 404 -8.44 -0.77 20.75
N ILE A 405 -7.67 -0.96 19.68
CA ILE A 405 -8.13 -0.93 18.29
C ILE A 405 -8.07 -2.35 17.74
N ASP A 406 -9.23 -3.02 17.77
CA ASP A 406 -9.39 -4.36 17.20
C ASP A 406 -9.39 -4.30 15.66
N THR A 407 -10.14 -3.35 15.09
CA THR A 407 -10.32 -3.21 13.64
C THR A 407 -10.77 -1.81 13.27
N TYR A 408 -10.46 -1.40 12.03
CA TYR A 408 -11.10 -0.26 11.38
C TYR A 408 -12.22 -0.65 10.43
N LEU A 409 -12.50 -1.94 10.26
CA LEU A 409 -13.65 -2.41 9.50
C LEU A 409 -14.95 -1.93 10.13
N LEU A 410 -15.95 -1.74 9.29
CA LEU A 410 -17.23 -1.20 9.69
C LEU A 410 -18.18 -2.35 10.01
N ASP A 411 -18.86 -2.25 11.15
CA ASP A 411 -19.94 -3.16 11.53
C ASP A 411 -21.05 -3.21 10.46
N THR A 412 -21.40 -2.07 9.88
CA THR A 412 -22.43 -1.97 8.84
C THR A 412 -21.78 -1.89 7.47
N PRO A 413 -22.16 -2.76 6.50
CA PRO A 413 -21.68 -2.65 5.13
C PRO A 413 -21.95 -1.27 4.54
N VAL A 414 -20.97 -0.75 3.80
CA VAL A 414 -21.10 0.52 3.08
C VAL A 414 -22.11 0.33 1.95
N PRO A 415 -23.15 1.17 1.83
CA PRO A 415 -24.09 1.04 0.72
C PRO A 415 -23.41 1.26 -0.64
N PRO A 416 -23.98 0.74 -1.74
CA PRO A 416 -23.55 1.09 -3.09
C PRO A 416 -23.52 2.61 -3.30
N ARG A 417 -22.52 3.09 -4.05
CA ARG A 417 -22.42 4.51 -4.40
C ARG A 417 -23.60 4.92 -5.28
N ASP A 418 -24.34 5.94 -4.86
CA ASP A 418 -25.28 6.63 -5.74
C ASP A 418 -24.51 7.62 -6.62
N ILE A 419 -24.43 7.35 -7.92
CA ILE A 419 -23.66 8.14 -8.88
C ILE A 419 -24.64 8.95 -9.70
N ASP A 420 -24.62 10.28 -9.52
CA ASP A 420 -25.31 11.18 -10.43
C ASP A 420 -24.80 10.93 -11.86
N PRO A 421 -25.67 10.73 -12.86
CA PRO A 421 -25.25 10.57 -14.26
C PRO A 421 -24.26 11.64 -14.74
N ALA A 422 -24.36 12.88 -14.22
CA ALA A 422 -23.43 13.97 -14.52
C ALA A 422 -22.01 13.73 -13.99
N ASP A 423 -21.87 12.95 -12.91
CA ASP A 423 -20.59 12.60 -12.29
C ASP A 423 -19.99 11.29 -12.84
N ARG A 424 -20.67 10.61 -13.77
CA ARG A 424 -20.19 9.33 -14.35
C ARG A 424 -18.74 9.40 -14.83
N GLY A 425 -18.39 10.42 -15.61
CA GLY A 425 -17.04 10.60 -16.14
C GLY A 425 -16.00 10.81 -15.04
N LYS A 426 -16.37 11.55 -13.99
CA LYS A 426 -15.53 11.74 -12.81
C LYS A 426 -15.34 10.43 -12.06
N VAL A 427 -16.40 9.70 -11.75
CA VAL A 427 -16.30 8.45 -10.97
C VAL A 427 -15.50 7.39 -11.72
N ALA A 428 -15.75 7.22 -13.02
CA ALA A 428 -14.98 6.27 -13.82
C ALA A 428 -13.50 6.69 -13.95
N TYR A 429 -13.19 7.99 -14.08
CA TYR A 429 -11.80 8.45 -14.00
C TYR A 429 -11.16 8.08 -12.66
N LEU A 430 -11.85 8.38 -11.55
CA LEU A 430 -11.35 8.17 -10.19
C LEU A 430 -11.13 6.69 -9.87
N GLY A 431 -12.06 5.82 -10.27
CA GLY A 431 -12.02 4.39 -9.94
C GLY A 431 -11.20 3.53 -10.90
N ILE A 432 -10.91 4.01 -12.12
CA ILE A 432 -10.34 3.17 -13.19
C ILE A 432 -9.04 3.74 -13.74
N CYS A 433 -9.04 5.01 -14.15
CA CYS A 433 -7.91 5.57 -14.88
C CYS A 433 -6.77 6.02 -13.95
N MET A 434 -7.12 6.37 -12.72
CA MET A 434 -6.24 7.13 -11.86
C MET A 434 -5.14 6.32 -11.19
N GLY A 435 -5.30 5.00 -11.07
CA GLY A 435 -4.22 4.12 -10.62
C GLY A 435 -2.99 4.16 -11.55
N CYS A 436 -3.16 4.62 -12.78
CA CYS A 436 -2.09 4.71 -13.77
C CYS A 436 -1.78 6.15 -14.20
N HIS A 437 -2.66 7.12 -13.92
CA HIS A 437 -2.59 8.47 -14.48
C HIS A 437 -2.78 9.55 -13.41
N SER A 438 -1.74 10.37 -13.20
CA SER A 438 -1.84 11.61 -12.42
C SER A 438 -1.97 12.83 -13.35
N TYR A 439 -2.29 14.01 -12.79
CA TYR A 439 -2.44 15.21 -13.61
C TYR A 439 -1.13 15.69 -14.26
N THR A 440 -0.04 15.79 -13.48
CA THR A 440 1.27 16.36 -13.92
C THR A 440 2.42 15.36 -13.90
N GLY A 441 2.33 14.28 -13.13
CA GLY A 441 3.40 13.30 -12.91
C GLY A 441 3.21 11.98 -13.65
N ARG A 442 4.32 11.29 -13.91
CA ARG A 442 4.30 9.92 -14.42
C ARG A 442 4.08 8.98 -13.23
N ILE A 443 3.05 8.14 -13.32
CA ILE A 443 2.88 6.98 -12.44
C ILE A 443 3.28 5.75 -13.28
N ILE A 444 2.31 5.18 -14.00
CA ILE A 444 2.53 4.13 -15.00
C ILE A 444 2.32 4.68 -16.42
N GLY A 445 1.20 5.37 -16.62
CA GLY A 445 0.82 6.02 -17.87
C GLY A 445 1.27 7.49 -17.95
N PRO A 446 1.08 8.13 -19.12
CA PRO A 446 1.38 9.55 -19.29
C PRO A 446 0.49 10.44 -18.41
N PRO A 447 0.98 11.61 -17.96
CA PRO A 447 0.18 12.59 -17.24
C PRO A 447 -1.03 13.07 -18.04
N ILE A 448 -2.12 13.45 -17.36
CA ILE A 448 -3.35 13.95 -18.00
C ILE A 448 -3.07 15.17 -18.89
N GLN A 449 -2.16 16.06 -18.50
CA GLN A 449 -1.78 17.20 -19.33
C GLN A 449 -1.24 16.79 -20.72
N MET A 450 -0.53 15.66 -20.81
CA MET A 450 -0.06 15.13 -22.10
C MET A 450 -1.21 14.53 -22.90
N ILE A 451 -2.15 13.84 -22.25
CA ILE A 451 -3.35 13.29 -22.89
C ILE A 451 -4.19 14.44 -23.45
N GLN A 452 -4.40 15.49 -22.67
CA GLN A 452 -5.07 16.72 -23.10
C GLN A 452 -4.41 17.27 -24.36
N ALA A 453 -3.09 17.48 -24.37
CA ALA A 453 -2.38 18.00 -25.55
C ALA A 453 -2.57 17.17 -26.83
N LEU A 454 -2.85 15.86 -26.71
CA LEU A 454 -3.10 14.97 -27.85
C LEU A 454 -4.58 14.95 -28.31
N TYR A 455 -5.52 15.22 -27.41
CA TYR A 455 -6.95 14.97 -27.61
C TYR A 455 -7.87 16.17 -27.28
N MET A 456 -7.36 17.36 -26.95
CA MET A 456 -8.11 18.56 -26.47
C MET A 456 -9.51 18.71 -27.07
N ASP A 457 -9.62 18.65 -28.41
CA ASP A 457 -10.86 18.90 -29.16
C ASP A 457 -11.49 17.61 -29.73
N ASN A 458 -11.07 16.45 -29.24
CA ASN A 458 -11.48 15.14 -29.76
C ASN A 458 -11.78 14.13 -28.64
N PRO A 459 -12.81 14.38 -27.80
CA PRO A 459 -13.23 13.44 -26.75
C PRO A 459 -13.59 12.06 -27.31
N GLN A 460 -14.24 12.01 -28.48
CA GLN A 460 -14.57 10.73 -29.13
C GLN A 460 -13.32 9.93 -29.49
N GLY A 461 -12.29 10.57 -30.05
CA GLY A 461 -11.03 9.89 -30.37
C GLY A 461 -10.29 9.39 -29.13
N LEU A 462 -10.43 10.07 -28.00
CA LEU A 462 -9.92 9.58 -26.72
C LEU A 462 -10.74 8.39 -26.21
N ALA A 463 -12.07 8.44 -26.28
CA ALA A 463 -12.96 7.33 -25.93
C ALA A 463 -12.70 6.07 -26.79
N ASP A 464 -12.43 6.26 -28.08
CA ASP A 464 -12.06 5.19 -29.01
C ASP A 464 -10.70 4.59 -28.65
N TYR A 465 -9.72 5.44 -28.27
CA TYR A 465 -8.42 4.98 -27.79
C TYR A 465 -8.52 4.22 -26.46
N ILE A 466 -9.35 4.67 -25.51
CA ILE A 466 -9.61 3.97 -24.24
C ILE A 466 -10.17 2.56 -24.51
N ALA A 467 -11.01 2.41 -25.54
CA ALA A 467 -11.58 1.12 -25.93
C ALA A 467 -10.54 0.20 -26.58
N ALA A 468 -9.75 0.73 -27.50
CA ALA A 468 -8.79 -0.02 -28.32
C ALA A 468 -7.43 0.69 -28.34
N PRO A 469 -6.69 0.67 -27.22
CA PRO A 469 -5.42 1.36 -27.11
C PRO A 469 -4.39 0.73 -28.04
N ILE A 470 -3.51 1.57 -28.57
CA ILE A 470 -2.33 1.15 -29.32
C ILE A 470 -1.10 1.80 -28.71
N LYS A 471 0.01 1.08 -28.63
CA LYS A 471 1.26 1.63 -28.09
C LYS A 471 1.71 2.83 -28.94
N LYS A 472 1.53 4.05 -28.41
CA LYS A 472 1.91 5.31 -29.08
C LYS A 472 3.37 5.69 -28.84
N ARG A 473 3.92 5.31 -27.69
CA ARG A 473 5.22 5.76 -27.22
C ARG A 473 6.08 4.59 -26.70
N PRO A 474 7.38 4.55 -27.01
CA PRO A 474 8.25 3.47 -26.57
C PRO A 474 8.57 3.53 -25.07
N ASP A 475 8.54 4.73 -24.46
CA ASP A 475 8.91 4.99 -23.06
C ASP A 475 7.80 4.68 -22.04
N TYR A 476 6.61 4.34 -22.51
CA TYR A 476 5.48 3.92 -21.68
C TYR A 476 5.09 2.46 -21.97
N PRO A 477 4.56 1.73 -20.97
CA PRO A 477 3.91 0.45 -21.21
C PRO A 477 2.69 0.63 -22.14
N GLU A 478 2.24 -0.48 -22.71
CA GLU A 478 0.98 -0.50 -23.47
C GLU A 478 -0.19 -0.36 -22.51
N MET A 479 -1.12 0.57 -22.79
CA MET A 479 -2.32 0.75 -21.97
C MET A 479 -3.26 -0.45 -22.14
N PRO A 480 -3.82 -1.01 -21.06
CA PRO A 480 -4.83 -2.05 -21.16
C PRO A 480 -6.16 -1.51 -21.74
N SER A 481 -6.81 -2.31 -22.59
CA SER A 481 -8.14 -1.98 -23.14
C SER A 481 -9.17 -1.84 -22.03
N GLN A 482 -9.96 -0.76 -22.07
CA GLN A 482 -11.12 -0.55 -21.19
C GLN A 482 -12.44 -0.78 -21.93
N SER A 483 -12.45 -1.73 -22.87
CA SER A 483 -13.63 -2.03 -23.70
C SER A 483 -14.79 -2.68 -22.95
N TYR A 484 -14.56 -3.16 -21.72
CA TYR A 484 -15.61 -3.62 -20.82
C TYR A 484 -16.52 -2.48 -20.35
N LEU A 485 -16.04 -1.22 -20.41
CA LEU A 485 -16.88 -0.05 -20.18
C LEU A 485 -17.77 0.21 -21.39
N ASP A 486 -19.03 0.54 -21.13
CA ASP A 486 -19.94 0.97 -22.17
C ASP A 486 -19.45 2.28 -22.85
N ALA A 487 -19.95 2.53 -24.05
CA ALA A 487 -19.47 3.65 -24.87
C ALA A 487 -19.79 5.02 -24.24
N GLU A 488 -20.90 5.13 -23.50
CA GLU A 488 -21.32 6.36 -22.84
C GLU A 488 -20.37 6.69 -21.68
N THR A 489 -20.00 5.70 -20.87
CA THR A 489 -19.01 5.83 -19.81
C THR A 489 -17.64 6.23 -20.35
N ARG A 490 -17.17 5.60 -21.43
CA ARG A 490 -15.89 5.96 -22.07
C ARG A 490 -15.89 7.40 -22.59
N LEU A 491 -16.98 7.85 -23.20
CA LEU A 491 -17.11 9.23 -23.66
C LEU A 491 -17.14 10.21 -22.48
N ALA A 492 -17.91 9.92 -21.43
CA ALA A 492 -17.98 10.76 -20.24
C ALA A 492 -16.62 10.92 -19.55
N VAL A 493 -15.83 9.83 -19.44
CA VAL A 493 -14.45 9.89 -18.93
C VAL A 493 -13.57 10.75 -19.81
N ALA A 494 -13.64 10.59 -21.13
CA ALA A 494 -12.85 11.38 -22.06
C ALA A 494 -13.17 12.89 -21.93
N GLU A 495 -14.44 13.26 -21.89
CA GLU A 495 -14.88 14.65 -21.68
C GLU A 495 -14.40 15.19 -20.32
N TYR A 496 -14.55 14.39 -19.26
CA TYR A 496 -14.09 14.75 -17.93
C TYR A 496 -12.57 15.03 -17.94
N LEU A 497 -11.77 14.09 -18.45
CA LEU A 497 -10.31 14.21 -18.58
C LEU A 497 -9.88 15.47 -19.33
N LEU A 498 -10.56 15.80 -20.43
CA LEU A 498 -10.24 16.99 -21.23
C LEU A 498 -10.68 18.30 -20.56
N SER A 499 -11.67 18.26 -19.67
CA SER A 499 -12.12 19.43 -18.89
C SER A 499 -11.28 19.71 -17.63
N ARG A 500 -10.46 18.74 -17.18
CA ARG A 500 -9.71 18.83 -15.92
C ARG A 500 -8.69 19.97 -15.92
N THR A 501 -8.68 20.71 -14.83
CA THR A 501 -7.56 21.58 -14.41
C THR A 501 -6.83 20.94 -13.24
N ASN A 502 -5.61 21.41 -12.95
CA ASN A 502 -4.83 20.96 -11.79
C ASN A 502 -5.61 21.14 -10.49
#